data_AF-G1WGM4-F1
#
_entry.id   AF-G1WGM4-F1
#
_cell.length_a   1.000
_cell.length_b   1.000
_cell.length_c   1.000
_cell.angle_alpha   90.00
_cell.angle_beta   90.00
_cell.angle_gamma   90.00
#
_symmetry.space_group_name_H-M   'P 1'
#
loop_
_entity.id
_entity.type
_entity.pdbx_description
1 polymer ?
#
loop_
_entity_poly.entity_id
_entity_poly.type
_entity_poly.pdbx_seq_one_letter_code
_entity_poly.pdbx_strand_id
1 'polypeptide(L)'
;MEGLRGIVVFALVGVFAASMIAAAAIDVRSRRFPNILAAFMSLVAVGLAWSLYSAPVFFTHVCCSIAFLCVLVGFELVWRRASGRSGLGMGDVKALAILALLSPLAAFAAFCISMLLLSIICLVRRLESLPLLPLLLPAFAFLVVICPSVWSRLDGSMVF
;
A
#
# COMPACT_ATOMS: atom_id res chain seq x y z
N MET A 1 -18.17 24.56 -1.11
CA MET A 1 -16.78 24.07 -1.29
C MET A 1 -16.59 22.64 -0.77
N GLU A 2 -17.41 22.15 0.15
CA GLU A 2 -17.30 20.78 0.67
C GLU A 2 -17.71 19.71 -0.35
N GLY A 3 -18.77 19.95 -1.14
CA GLY A 3 -19.20 19.01 -2.19
C GLY A 3 -18.16 18.80 -3.30
N LEU A 4 -17.45 19.86 -3.72
CA LEU A 4 -16.39 19.75 -4.73
C LEU A 4 -15.18 18.96 -4.21
N ARG A 5 -14.79 19.18 -2.95
CA ARG A 5 -13.72 18.41 -2.29
C ARG A 5 -14.11 16.92 -2.17
N GLY A 6 -15.35 16.62 -1.80
CA GLY A 6 -15.85 15.25 -1.77
C GLY A 6 -15.74 14.55 -3.13
N ILE A 7 -16.21 15.18 -4.20
CA ILE A 7 -16.14 14.62 -5.57
C ILE A 7 -14.68 14.36 -5.98
N VAL A 8 -13.76 15.28 -5.69
CA VAL A 8 -12.33 15.12 -6.00
C VAL A 8 -11.73 13.95 -5.22
N VAL A 9 -12.06 13.81 -3.93
CA VAL A 9 -11.59 12.67 -3.12
C VAL A 9 -12.12 11.36 -3.68
N PHE A 10 -13.42 11.25 -3.99
CA PHE A 10 -13.99 10.04 -4.60
C PHE A 10 -13.35 9.71 -5.94
N ALA A 11 -13.09 10.71 -6.78
CA ALA A 11 -12.39 10.52 -8.06
C ALA A 11 -10.96 10.02 -7.84
N LEU A 12 -10.22 10.59 -6.89
CA LEU A 12 -8.86 10.15 -6.55
C LEU A 12 -8.84 8.74 -5.97
N VAL A 13 -9.80 8.37 -5.12
CA VAL A 13 -9.96 6.98 -4.62
C VAL A 13 -10.22 6.03 -5.78
N GLY A 14 -11.11 6.39 -6.72
CA GLY A 14 -11.40 5.59 -7.90
C GLY A 14 -10.18 5.39 -8.79
N VAL A 15 -9.43 6.46 -9.06
CA VAL A 15 -8.18 6.40 -9.84
C VAL A 15 -7.11 5.57 -9.12
N PHE A 16 -6.99 5.72 -7.79
CA PHE A 16 -6.07 4.93 -6.99
C PHE A 16 -6.44 3.43 -7.02
N ALA A 17 -7.72 3.09 -6.86
CA ALA A 17 -8.20 1.72 -6.95
C ALA A 17 -7.99 1.11 -8.34
N ALA A 18 -8.27 1.87 -9.42
CA ALA A 18 -8.04 1.40 -10.79
C ALA A 18 -6.55 1.15 -11.08
N SER A 19 -5.67 2.05 -10.63
CA SER A 19 -4.23 1.88 -10.78
C SER A 19 -3.67 0.74 -9.92
N MET A 20 -4.25 0.49 -8.75
CA MET A 20 -3.95 -0.67 -7.90
C MET A 20 -4.34 -2.01 -8.57
N ILE A 21 -5.50 -2.07 -9.24
CA ILE A 21 -5.92 -3.26 -10.00
C ILE A 21 -4.99 -3.48 -11.20
N ALA A 22 -4.63 -2.41 -11.91
CA ALA A 22 -3.67 -2.49 -13.01
C ALA A 22 -2.29 -2.96 -12.52
N ALA A 23 -1.85 -2.48 -11.34
CA ALA A 23 -0.62 -2.93 -10.69
C ALA A 23 -0.63 -4.43 -10.38
N ALA A 24 -1.71 -4.95 -9.78
CA ALA A 24 -1.89 -6.38 -9.54
C ALA A 24 -1.88 -7.19 -10.83
N ALA A 25 -2.61 -6.76 -11.86
CA ALA A 25 -2.71 -7.46 -13.12
C ALA A 25 -1.33 -7.54 -13.84
N ILE A 26 -0.55 -6.46 -13.80
CA ILE A 26 0.79 -6.42 -14.37
C ILE A 26 1.76 -7.26 -13.54
N ASP A 27 1.65 -7.25 -12.22
CA ASP A 27 2.52 -8.03 -11.34
C ASP A 27 2.32 -9.55 -11.52
N VAL A 28 1.06 -9.98 -11.63
CA VAL A 28 0.72 -11.38 -11.97
C VAL A 28 1.28 -11.80 -13.33
N ARG A 29 1.27 -10.90 -14.32
CA ARG A 29 1.66 -11.22 -15.71
C ARG A 29 3.16 -11.15 -15.96
N SER A 30 3.85 -10.20 -15.33
CA SER A 30 5.23 -9.85 -15.68
C SER A 30 6.22 -9.96 -14.51
N ARG A 31 5.76 -10.23 -13.28
CA ARG A 31 6.57 -10.21 -12.04
C ARG A 31 7.43 -8.95 -11.88
N ARG A 32 6.99 -7.84 -12.47
CA ARG A 32 7.72 -6.57 -12.51
C ARG A 32 6.73 -5.43 -12.32
N PHE A 33 6.84 -4.78 -11.17
CA PHE A 33 6.10 -3.55 -10.91
C PHE A 33 6.72 -2.38 -11.70
N PRO A 34 6.01 -1.75 -12.65
CA PRO A 34 6.57 -0.71 -13.51
C PRO A 34 6.89 0.56 -12.71
N ASN A 35 8.09 1.13 -12.88
CA ASN A 35 8.50 2.36 -12.19
C ASN A 35 7.58 3.55 -12.49
N ILE A 36 7.09 3.66 -13.73
CA ILE A 36 6.19 4.73 -14.17
C ILE A 36 4.84 4.62 -13.44
N LEU A 37 4.32 3.40 -13.30
CA LEU A 37 3.08 3.16 -12.56
C LEU A 37 3.26 3.46 -11.08
N ALA A 38 4.39 3.06 -10.49
CA ALA A 38 4.74 3.40 -9.11
C ALA A 38 4.75 4.92 -8.86
N ALA A 39 5.35 5.69 -9.78
CA ALA A 39 5.41 7.14 -9.69
C ALA A 39 4.03 7.79 -9.86
N PHE A 40 3.20 7.28 -10.76
CA PHE A 40 1.82 7.76 -10.91
C PHE A 40 1.01 7.50 -9.64
N MET A 41 1.11 6.29 -9.08
CA MET A 41 0.41 5.91 -7.86
C MET A 41 0.86 6.69 -6.63
N SER A 42 2.15 7.01 -6.51
CA SER A 42 2.63 7.86 -5.41
C SER A 42 2.09 9.28 -5.51
N LEU A 43 2.02 9.87 -6.72
CA LEU A 43 1.43 11.20 -6.92
C LEU A 43 -0.06 11.22 -6.55
N VAL A 44 -0.82 10.21 -6.96
CA VAL A 44 -2.24 10.08 -6.59
C VAL A 44 -2.39 9.89 -5.07
N ALA A 45 -1.54 9.07 -4.44
CA ALA A 45 -1.57 8.85 -3.00
C ALA A 45 -1.21 10.12 -2.19
N VAL A 46 -0.24 10.91 -2.66
CA VAL A 46 0.09 12.22 -2.06
C VAL A 46 -1.11 13.16 -2.16
N GLY A 47 -1.73 13.26 -3.34
CA GLY A 47 -2.92 14.10 -3.55
C GLY A 47 -4.10 13.67 -2.68
N LEU A 48 -4.29 12.36 -2.51
CA LEU A 48 -5.32 11.82 -1.63
C LEU A 48 -5.03 12.12 -0.16
N ALA A 49 -3.80 11.83 0.31
CA ALA A 49 -3.39 12.06 1.68
C ALA A 49 -3.45 13.55 2.05
N TRP A 50 -3.05 14.44 1.14
CA TRP A 50 -3.19 15.89 1.32
C TRP A 50 -4.67 16.33 1.42
N SER A 51 -5.56 15.68 0.67
CA SER A 51 -6.99 16.01 0.66
C SER A 51 -7.72 15.50 1.91
N LEU A 52 -7.25 14.38 2.46
CA LEU A 52 -7.86 13.67 3.60
C LEU A 52 -7.33 14.11 4.97
N TYR A 53 -6.05 14.48 5.06
CA TYR A 53 -5.37 14.72 6.33
C TYR A 53 -4.95 16.18 6.51
N SER A 54 -4.98 16.67 7.75
CA SER A 54 -4.35 17.93 8.12
C SER A 54 -2.83 17.87 7.94
N ALA A 55 -2.18 19.00 7.67
CA ALA A 55 -0.72 19.11 7.48
C ALA A 55 0.14 18.30 8.47
N PRO A 56 -0.04 18.37 9.81
CA PRO A 56 0.80 17.61 10.73
C PRO A 56 0.65 16.08 10.57
N VAL A 57 -0.58 15.60 10.40
CA VAL A 57 -0.87 14.17 10.18
C VAL A 57 -0.31 13.69 8.85
N PHE A 58 -0.44 14.49 7.78
CA PHE A 58 0.17 14.19 6.49
C PHE A 58 1.70 14.02 6.61
N PHE A 59 2.39 14.93 7.29
CA PHE A 59 3.84 14.80 7.51
C PHE A 59 4.20 13.55 8.33
N THR A 60 3.41 13.19 9.35
CA THR A 60 3.61 11.94 10.08
C THR A 60 3.49 10.73 9.15
N HIS A 61 2.49 10.70 8.27
CA HIS A 61 2.30 9.62 7.30
C HIS A 61 3.46 9.54 6.29
N VAL A 62 3.95 10.68 5.79
CA VAL A 62 5.14 10.74 4.93
C VAL A 62 6.37 10.19 5.65
N CYS A 63 6.63 10.64 6.88
CA CYS A 63 7.73 10.15 7.70
C CYS A 63 7.63 8.64 7.95
N CYS A 64 6.44 8.14 8.31
CA CYS A 64 6.19 6.72 8.49
C CYS A 64 6.41 5.93 7.20
N SER A 65 5.94 6.44 6.05
CA SER A 65 6.13 5.83 4.74
C SER A 65 7.61 5.74 4.37
N ILE A 66 8.38 6.81 4.61
CA ILE A 66 9.82 6.83 4.36
C ILE A 66 10.53 5.84 5.29
N ALA A 67 10.19 5.83 6.58
CA ALA A 67 10.74 4.88 7.54
C ALA A 67 10.46 3.43 7.13
N PHE A 68 9.21 3.13 6.72
CA PHE A 68 8.83 1.82 6.19
C PHE A 68 9.66 1.42 4.98
N LEU A 69 9.81 2.34 4.01
CA LEU A 69 10.62 2.10 2.83
C LEU A 69 12.08 1.84 3.20
N CYS A 70 12.67 2.65 4.08
CA CYS A 70 14.04 2.47 4.55
C CYS A 70 14.25 1.12 5.25
N VAL A 71 13.33 0.72 6.13
CA VAL A 71 13.38 -0.57 6.82
C VAL A 71 13.27 -1.73 5.85
N LEU A 72 12.32 -1.69 4.91
CA LEU A 72 12.10 -2.77 3.94
C LEU A 72 13.27 -2.87 2.94
N VAL A 73 13.78 -1.75 2.45
CA VAL A 73 14.97 -1.72 1.59
C VAL A 73 16.20 -2.21 2.36
N GLY A 74 16.39 -1.78 3.61
CA GLY A 74 17.48 -2.24 4.46
C GLY A 74 17.42 -3.75 4.68
N PHE A 75 16.24 -4.28 5.00
CA PHE A 75 16.00 -5.72 5.12
C PHE A 75 16.32 -6.45 3.82
N GLU A 76 15.84 -5.99 2.67
CA GLU A 76 16.11 -6.61 1.37
C GLU A 76 17.60 -6.55 1.00
N LEU A 77 18.31 -5.48 1.34
CA LEU A 77 19.76 -5.38 1.12
C LEU A 77 20.55 -6.36 1.99
N VAL A 78 20.19 -6.47 3.28
CA VAL A 78 20.79 -7.44 4.21
C VAL A 78 20.48 -8.87 3.74
N TRP A 79 19.24 -9.14 3.33
CA TRP A 79 18.82 -10.43 2.82
C TRP A 79 19.53 -10.81 1.53
N ARG A 80 19.62 -9.89 0.56
CA ARG A 80 20.39 -10.09 -0.67
C ARG A 80 21.86 -10.38 -0.38
N ARG A 81 22.44 -9.69 0.61
CA ARG A 81 23.83 -9.91 1.01
C ARG A 81 24.03 -11.28 1.67
N ALA A 82 23.07 -11.75 2.45
CA ALA A 82 23.14 -13.03 3.15
C ALA A 82 22.80 -14.24 2.25
N SER A 83 21.76 -14.12 1.43
CA SER A 83 21.17 -15.24 0.66
C SER A 83 21.51 -15.21 -0.83
N GLY A 84 22.07 -14.11 -1.35
CA GLY A 84 22.39 -13.96 -2.78
C GLY A 84 21.18 -13.90 -3.72
N ARG A 85 19.95 -13.87 -3.18
CA ARG A 85 18.68 -13.86 -3.92
C ARG A 85 17.81 -12.70 -3.44
N SER A 86 16.89 -12.24 -4.30
CA SER A 86 15.90 -11.24 -3.88
C SER A 86 14.92 -11.90 -2.90
N GLY A 87 14.71 -11.30 -1.73
CA GLY A 87 13.77 -11.79 -0.73
C GLY A 87 12.40 -11.20 -0.96
N LEU A 88 12.26 -9.92 -0.68
CA LEU A 88 11.08 -9.11 -0.97
C LEU A 88 11.27 -8.44 -2.33
N GLY A 89 10.35 -8.67 -3.27
CA GLY A 89 10.45 -8.03 -4.58
C GLY A 89 10.47 -6.51 -4.43
N MET A 90 11.34 -5.81 -5.18
CA MET A 90 11.41 -4.34 -5.13
C MET A 90 10.08 -3.67 -5.51
N GLY A 91 9.21 -4.39 -6.24
CA GLY A 91 7.84 -3.97 -6.51
C GLY A 91 6.96 -3.93 -5.27
N ASP A 92 7.05 -4.96 -4.41
CA ASP A 92 6.30 -5.06 -3.16
C ASP A 92 6.69 -3.94 -2.19
N VAL A 93 7.99 -3.66 -2.08
CA VAL A 93 8.50 -2.56 -1.26
C VAL A 93 7.89 -1.21 -1.68
N LYS A 94 7.82 -0.96 -3.00
CA LYS A 94 7.23 0.28 -3.53
C LYS A 94 5.74 0.35 -3.27
N ALA A 95 5.01 -0.74 -3.49
CA ALA A 95 3.58 -0.81 -3.24
C ALA A 95 3.28 -0.54 -1.75
N LEU A 96 4.02 -1.19 -0.84
CA LEU A 96 3.88 -1.00 0.60
C LEU A 96 4.17 0.44 1.04
N ALA A 97 5.20 1.07 0.47
CA ALA A 97 5.48 2.48 0.74
C ALA A 97 4.32 3.39 0.31
N ILE A 98 3.76 3.17 -0.88
CA ILE A 98 2.60 3.93 -1.38
C ILE A 98 1.38 3.73 -0.47
N LEU A 99 1.12 2.50 -0.02
CA LEU A 99 0.02 2.21 0.91
C LEU A 99 0.26 2.81 2.30
N ALA A 100 1.50 2.80 2.78
CA ALA A 100 1.86 3.38 4.07
C ALA A 100 1.68 4.90 4.11
N LEU A 101 1.78 5.58 2.96
CA LEU A 101 1.46 7.00 2.83
C LEU A 101 -0.03 7.28 3.11
N LEU A 102 -0.91 6.36 2.69
CA LEU A 102 -2.35 6.47 2.92
C LEU A 102 -2.71 6.13 4.36
N SER A 103 -2.25 5.00 4.86
CA SER A 103 -2.45 4.58 6.24
C SER A 103 -1.34 3.61 6.68
N PRO A 104 -0.36 4.07 7.46
CA PRO A 104 0.81 3.25 7.82
C PRO A 104 0.41 2.01 8.64
N LEU A 105 -0.57 2.16 9.53
CA LEU A 105 -1.05 1.05 10.37
C LEU A 105 -1.77 -0.03 9.55
N ALA A 106 -2.63 0.37 8.61
CA ALA A 106 -3.33 -0.58 7.75
C ALA A 106 -2.39 -1.22 6.73
N ALA A 107 -1.40 -0.47 6.21
CA ALA A 107 -0.37 -1.02 5.33
C ALA A 107 0.45 -2.11 6.04
N PHE A 108 0.85 -1.87 7.30
CA PHE A 108 1.55 -2.87 8.10
C PHE A 108 0.68 -4.10 8.40
N ALA A 109 -0.56 -3.89 8.83
CA ALA A 109 -1.48 -4.98 9.11
C ALA A 109 -1.78 -5.82 7.85
N ALA A 110 -2.02 -5.16 6.71
CA ALA A 110 -2.21 -5.81 5.43
C ALA A 110 -0.97 -6.61 5.00
N PHE A 111 0.22 -6.07 5.23
CA PHE A 111 1.48 -6.78 4.98
C PHE A 111 1.60 -8.06 5.80
N CYS A 112 1.36 -7.98 7.12
CA CYS A 112 1.39 -9.15 8.01
C CYS A 112 0.36 -10.20 7.60
N ILE A 113 -0.88 -9.80 7.35
CA ILE A 113 -1.97 -10.69 6.90
C ILE A 113 -1.58 -11.36 5.58
N SER A 114 -1.05 -10.60 4.62
CA SER A 114 -0.67 -11.12 3.32
C SER A 114 0.49 -12.09 3.39
N MET A 115 1.52 -11.80 4.21
CA MET A 115 2.62 -12.73 4.47
C MET A 115 2.13 -14.05 5.10
N LEU A 116 1.21 -13.97 6.07
CA LEU A 116 0.61 -15.15 6.70
C LEU A 116 -0.20 -15.98 5.70
N LEU A 117 -1.10 -15.35 4.95
CA LEU A 117 -1.87 -16.03 3.92
C LEU A 117 -0.97 -16.62 2.84
N LEU A 118 0.07 -15.89 2.40
CA LEU A 118 1.03 -16.39 1.42
C LEU A 118 1.75 -17.63 1.96
N SER A 119 2.19 -17.60 3.21
CA SER A 119 2.82 -18.75 3.88
C SER A 119 1.90 -19.96 3.92
N ILE A 120 0.63 -19.77 4.30
CA ILE A 120 -0.38 -20.83 4.33
C ILE A 120 -0.64 -21.38 2.91
N ILE A 121 -0.82 -20.51 1.92
CA ILE A 121 -1.07 -20.92 0.53
C ILE A 121 0.14 -21.67 -0.04
N CYS A 122 1.36 -21.19 0.20
CA CYS A 122 2.58 -21.87 -0.23
C CYS A 122 2.71 -23.24 0.43
N LEU A 123 2.36 -23.35 1.72
CA LEU A 123 2.37 -24.61 2.46
C LEU A 123 1.34 -25.61 1.89
N VAL A 124 0.12 -25.15 1.61
CA VAL A 124 -0.98 -25.98 1.10
C VAL A 124 -0.77 -26.39 -0.36
N ARG A 125 -0.29 -25.46 -1.20
CA ARG A 125 -0.15 -25.69 -2.65
C ARG A 125 1.25 -26.15 -3.07
N ARG A 126 2.20 -26.26 -2.13
CA ARG A 126 3.62 -26.57 -2.37
C ARG A 126 4.24 -25.71 -3.47
N LEU A 127 3.90 -24.42 -3.49
CA LEU A 127 4.41 -23.47 -4.48
C LEU A 127 5.63 -22.73 -3.90
N GLU A 128 6.67 -22.54 -4.70
CA GLU A 128 7.91 -21.91 -4.24
C GLU A 128 7.82 -20.39 -4.08
N SER A 129 6.95 -19.71 -4.84
CA SER A 129 6.72 -18.26 -4.71
C SER A 129 5.41 -17.82 -5.36
N LEU A 130 4.64 -17.00 -4.65
CA LEU A 130 3.50 -16.27 -5.19
C LEU A 130 3.76 -14.76 -5.11
N PRO A 131 3.26 -13.97 -6.08
CA PRO A 131 3.30 -12.51 -6.00
C PRO A 131 2.48 -12.02 -4.79
N LEU A 132 3.07 -11.13 -3.98
CA LEU A 132 2.48 -10.64 -2.73
C LEU A 132 1.41 -9.57 -2.99
N LEU A 133 1.61 -8.73 -4.01
CA LEU A 133 0.70 -7.67 -4.45
C LEU A 133 -0.78 -8.09 -4.56
N PRO A 134 -1.16 -9.18 -5.25
CA PRO A 134 -2.58 -9.57 -5.41
C PRO A 134 -3.25 -9.99 -4.09
N LEU A 135 -2.49 -10.32 -3.04
CA LEU A 135 -3.01 -10.61 -1.70
C LEU A 135 -3.05 -9.35 -0.82
N LEU A 136 -2.02 -8.52 -0.94
CA LEU A 136 -1.86 -7.26 -0.21
C LEU A 136 -2.96 -6.26 -0.48
N LEU A 137 -3.33 -6.14 -1.75
CA LEU A 137 -4.35 -5.22 -2.25
C LEU A 137 -5.73 -5.42 -1.61
N PRO A 138 -6.35 -6.61 -1.68
CA PRO A 138 -7.64 -6.84 -1.06
C PRO A 138 -7.56 -6.79 0.47
N ALA A 139 -6.47 -7.24 1.09
CA ALA A 139 -6.28 -7.15 2.54
C ALA A 139 -6.26 -5.69 3.02
N PHE A 140 -5.53 -4.83 2.31
CA PHE A 140 -5.48 -3.40 2.59
C PHE A 140 -6.84 -2.73 2.36
N ALA A 141 -7.50 -2.99 1.23
CA ALA A 141 -8.83 -2.45 0.95
C ALA A 141 -9.84 -2.84 2.04
N PHE A 142 -9.84 -4.11 2.46
CA PHE A 142 -10.69 -4.62 3.53
C PHE A 142 -10.39 -3.93 4.87
N LEU A 143 -9.12 -3.79 5.23
CA LEU A 143 -8.70 -3.09 6.45
C LEU A 143 -9.07 -1.60 6.43
N VAL A 144 -8.92 -0.92 5.30
CA VAL A 144 -9.31 0.49 5.17
C VAL A 144 -10.83 0.66 5.28
N VAL A 145 -11.61 -0.27 4.74
CA VAL A 145 -13.08 -0.26 4.85
C VAL A 145 -13.55 -0.56 6.27
N ILE A 146 -12.87 -1.48 6.97
CA ILE A 146 -13.29 -1.92 8.31
C ILE A 146 -12.74 -1.03 9.42
N CYS A 147 -11.55 -0.44 9.22
CA CYS A 147 -10.95 0.42 10.24
C CYS A 147 -11.75 1.74 10.31
N PRO A 148 -12.47 2.00 11.43
CA PRO A 148 -13.38 3.14 11.53
C PRO A 148 -12.66 4.49 11.43
N SER A 149 -11.33 4.51 11.63
CA SER A 149 -10.51 5.71 11.66
C SER A 149 -10.39 6.44 10.32
N VAL A 150 -10.61 5.73 9.19
CA VAL A 150 -10.63 6.34 7.84
C VAL A 150 -12.04 6.78 7.47
N TRP A 151 -13.06 5.95 7.77
CA TRP A 151 -14.46 6.25 7.47
C TRP A 151 -15.00 7.41 8.31
N SER A 152 -14.68 7.46 9.62
CA SER A 152 -15.10 8.56 10.50
C SER A 152 -14.56 9.93 10.06
N ARG A 153 -13.42 9.95 9.34
CA ARG A 153 -12.84 11.16 8.76
C ARG A 153 -13.44 11.54 7.40
N LEU A 154 -13.93 10.57 6.64
CA LEU A 154 -14.69 10.82 5.41
C LEU A 154 -16.09 11.39 5.71
N ASP A 155 -16.69 10.98 6.82
CA ASP A 155 -18.01 11.44 7.27
C ASP A 155 -17.97 12.79 8.02
N GLY A 156 -16.78 13.40 8.18
CA GLY A 156 -16.62 14.68 8.91
C GLY A 156 -16.75 14.58 10.43
N SER A 157 -16.96 13.38 10.98
CA SER A 157 -17.01 13.16 12.43
C SER A 157 -15.60 13.09 13.02
N MET A 158 -15.05 14.25 13.41
CA MET A 158 -13.88 14.30 14.28
C MET A 158 -14.28 13.76 15.66
N VAL A 159 -13.92 12.50 15.95
CA VAL A 159 -13.84 12.04 17.34
C VAL A 159 -12.37 12.13 17.74
N PHE A 160 -12.16 12.93 18.78
CA PHE A 160 -10.92 13.39 19.38
C PHE A 160 -9.92 12.26 19.70
#